data_AF-A0A1G7ZLM3-F1
#
_entry.id   AF-A0A1G7ZLM3-F1
#
_cell.length_a   1.000
_cell.length_b   1.000
_cell.length_c   1.000
_cell.angle_alpha   90.00
_cell.angle_beta   90.00
_cell.angle_gamma   90.00
#
_symmetry.space_group_name_H-M   'P 1'
#
loop_
_entity.id
_entity.type
_entity.pdbx_description
1 polymer ?
#
loop_
_entity_poly.entity_id
_entity_poly.type
_entity_poly.pdbx_seq_one_letter_code
_entity_poly.pdbx_strand_id
1 'polypeptide(L)'
;MKTKTHEQLEPLHTSFLMWLNQQTYAEDEEWILERFLFVLKKIALHEQIRLDDNHNIHRRFWKGMEKAFCSHHLTKSTKPRDVFYYQFIERVLLDNHWIDKDEQRVYITKAGRRFLRQPRKQQWNNILQYIWP
;
A
#
# COMPACT_ATOMS: atom_id res chain seq x y z
N MET A 1 3.11 7.29 28.55
CA MET A 1 2.68 7.88 27.27
C MET A 1 3.83 8.70 26.70
N LYS A 2 4.40 8.30 25.56
CA LYS A 2 5.33 9.13 24.79
C LYS A 2 4.76 9.26 23.38
N THR A 3 4.32 10.47 23.05
CA THR A 3 3.97 10.94 21.72
C THR A 3 5.24 10.92 20.85
N LYS A 4 5.31 10.02 19.88
CA LYS A 4 6.36 10.01 18.85
C LYS A 4 5.82 9.41 17.54
N THR A 5 4.98 10.17 16.82
CA THR A 5 4.67 9.88 15.41
C THR A 5 3.96 11.07 14.76
N HIS A 6 4.62 12.23 14.64
CA HIS A 6 4.05 13.32 13.82
C HIS A 6 5.07 13.95 12.86
N GLU A 7 6.36 13.96 13.19
CA GLU A 7 7.39 14.61 12.36
C GLU A 7 7.78 13.88 11.07
N GLN A 8 7.41 12.61 10.89
CA GLN A 8 7.73 11.85 9.68
C GLN A 8 6.56 11.74 8.68
N LEU A 9 5.38 12.30 9.01
CA LEU A 9 4.15 12.19 8.20
C LEU A 9 4.04 13.29 7.14
N GLU A 10 4.52 14.50 7.43
CA GLU A 10 4.37 15.69 6.59
C GLU A 10 4.89 15.52 5.14
N PRO A 11 6.14 15.07 4.88
CA PRO A 11 6.65 15.03 3.51
C PRO A 11 6.02 13.91 2.67
N LEU A 12 5.56 12.84 3.32
CA LEU A 12 4.87 11.74 2.65
C LEU A 12 3.46 12.18 2.21
N HIS A 13 2.76 12.94 3.05
CA HIS A 13 1.41 13.41 2.77
C HIS A 13 1.37 14.39 1.59
N THR A 14 2.26 15.40 1.55
CA THR A 14 2.31 16.36 0.44
C THR A 14 2.69 15.70 -0.88
N SER A 15 3.68 14.80 -0.88
CA SER A 15 4.11 14.07 -2.09
C SER A 15 3.01 13.16 -2.63
N PHE A 16 2.22 12.55 -1.74
CA PHE A 16 1.07 11.73 -2.12
C PHE A 16 -0.06 12.54 -2.73
N LEU A 17 -0.44 13.66 -2.10
CA LEU A 17 -1.47 14.56 -2.63
C LEU A 17 -1.07 15.12 -3.99
N MET A 18 0.19 15.51 -4.17
CA MET A 18 0.72 15.92 -5.47
C MET A 18 0.62 14.80 -6.51
N TRP A 19 0.97 13.56 -6.12
CA TRP A 19 0.86 12.41 -7.00
C TRP A 19 -0.59 12.07 -7.35
N LEU A 20 -1.52 12.18 -6.39
CA LEU A 20 -2.96 12.00 -6.60
C LEU A 20 -3.52 13.03 -7.57
N ASN A 21 -3.16 14.30 -7.41
CA ASN A 21 -3.61 15.38 -8.31
C ASN A 21 -3.14 15.18 -9.75
N GLN A 22 -2.01 14.49 -9.96
CA GLN A 22 -1.51 14.11 -11.30
C GLN A 22 -2.30 12.94 -11.93
N GLN A 23 -3.17 12.25 -11.19
CA GLN A 23 -3.99 11.14 -11.69
C GLN A 23 -5.34 11.62 -12.28
N THR A 24 -5.37 12.80 -12.89
CA THR A 24 -6.55 13.65 -13.24
C THR A 24 -7.59 13.03 -14.20
N TYR A 25 -7.56 11.71 -14.41
CA TYR A 25 -8.47 10.93 -15.27
C TYR A 25 -9.06 9.68 -14.59
N ALA A 26 -8.89 9.50 -13.28
CA ALA A 26 -9.57 8.41 -12.58
C ALA A 26 -11.06 8.75 -12.40
N GLU A 27 -11.93 8.16 -13.22
CA GLU A 27 -13.39 8.37 -13.18
C GLU A 27 -14.07 7.81 -11.91
N ASP A 28 -13.35 7.02 -11.11
CA ASP A 28 -13.88 6.36 -9.91
C ASP A 28 -13.02 6.71 -8.70
N GLU A 29 -13.59 7.44 -7.73
CA GLU A 29 -12.91 7.89 -6.50
C GLU A 29 -12.27 6.73 -5.70
N GLU A 30 -12.79 5.51 -5.84
CA GLU A 30 -12.32 4.34 -5.09
C GLU A 30 -11.18 3.57 -5.76
N TRP A 31 -10.64 4.04 -6.89
CA TRP A 31 -9.58 3.34 -7.64
C TRP A 31 -8.37 2.95 -6.77
N ILE A 32 -8.05 3.77 -5.77
CA ILE A 32 -6.94 3.50 -4.86
C ILE A 32 -7.26 2.37 -3.87
N LEU A 33 -8.53 2.24 -3.44
CA LEU A 33 -8.98 1.14 -2.60
C LEU A 33 -8.74 -0.20 -3.31
N GLU A 34 -9.02 -0.29 -4.61
CA GLU A 34 -8.80 -1.53 -5.37
C GLU A 34 -7.36 -2.01 -5.33
N ARG A 35 -6.41 -1.07 -5.31
CA ARG A 35 -4.99 -1.40 -5.22
C ARG A 35 -4.60 -1.87 -3.81
N PHE A 36 -5.14 -1.27 -2.75
CA PHE A 36 -5.01 -1.79 -1.38
C PHE A 36 -5.57 -3.21 -1.26
N LEU A 37 -6.78 -3.42 -1.80
CA LEU A 37 -7.44 -4.72 -1.80
C LEU A 37 -6.65 -5.75 -2.60
N PHE A 38 -6.08 -5.38 -3.75
CA PHE A 38 -5.21 -6.25 -4.53
C PHE A 38 -4.04 -6.73 -3.70
N VAL A 39 -3.34 -5.81 -3.01
CA VAL A 39 -2.16 -6.16 -2.21
C VAL A 39 -2.53 -7.13 -1.09
N LEU A 40 -3.55 -6.79 -0.30
CA LEU A 40 -3.98 -7.63 0.82
C LEU A 40 -4.54 -8.97 0.37
N LYS A 41 -5.38 -9.02 -0.67
CA LYS A 41 -5.92 -10.29 -1.20
C LYS A 41 -4.80 -11.19 -1.73
N LYS A 42 -3.80 -10.61 -2.39
CA LYS A 42 -2.67 -11.38 -2.93
C LYS A 42 -1.76 -11.91 -1.83
N ILE A 43 -1.46 -11.12 -0.80
CA ILE A 43 -0.74 -11.61 0.38
C ILE A 43 -1.57 -12.70 1.08
N ALA A 44 -2.89 -12.51 1.23
CA ALA A 44 -3.77 -13.50 1.86
C ALA A 44 -3.83 -14.83 1.10
N LEU A 45 -3.79 -14.78 -0.23
CA LEU A 45 -3.81 -15.95 -1.11
C LEU A 45 -2.51 -16.75 -1.06
N HIS A 46 -1.36 -16.06 -1.08
CA HIS A 46 -0.05 -16.70 -1.09
C HIS A 46 0.51 -16.97 0.32
N GLU A 47 -0.17 -16.45 1.35
CA GLU A 47 0.17 -16.45 2.78
C GLU A 47 1.45 -15.69 3.14
N GLN A 48 2.43 -15.70 2.24
CA GLN A 48 3.71 -15.05 2.40
C GLN A 48 4.21 -14.50 1.06
N ILE A 49 4.70 -13.28 1.08
CA ILE A 49 5.33 -12.63 -0.08
C ILE A 49 6.76 -12.27 0.29
N ARG A 50 7.70 -12.58 -0.59
CA ARG A 50 9.13 -12.29 -0.38
C ARG A 50 9.40 -10.79 -0.28
N LEU A 51 10.33 -10.41 0.61
CA LEU A 51 10.93 -9.09 0.70
C LEU A 51 12.20 -8.97 -0.16
N ASP A 52 12.56 -7.74 -0.51
CA ASP A 52 13.87 -7.41 -1.07
C ASP A 52 14.92 -7.13 0.02
N ASP A 53 16.16 -6.89 -0.38
CA ASP A 53 17.28 -6.64 0.54
C ASP A 53 17.08 -5.37 1.39
N ASN A 54 16.15 -4.49 1.01
CA ASN A 54 15.79 -3.29 1.75
C ASN A 54 14.52 -3.51 2.61
N HIS A 55 14.11 -4.76 2.83
CA HIS A 55 12.90 -5.14 3.58
C HIS A 55 11.59 -4.56 3.00
N ASN A 56 11.54 -4.26 1.70
CA ASN A 56 10.31 -3.88 0.99
C ASN A 56 9.71 -5.08 0.27
N ILE A 57 8.42 -5.02 -0.03
CA ILE A 57 7.79 -6.05 -0.86
C ILE A 57 8.54 -6.18 -2.20
N HIS A 58 8.94 -7.41 -2.53
CA HIS A 58 9.80 -7.68 -3.67
C HIS A 58 9.18 -7.23 -5.00
N ARG A 59 10.01 -6.68 -5.89
CA ARG A 59 9.63 -6.12 -7.21
C ARG A 59 8.66 -6.98 -8.02
N ARG A 60 8.82 -8.32 -8.01
CA ARG A 60 7.94 -9.25 -8.76
C ARG A 60 6.47 -9.13 -8.33
N PHE A 61 6.22 -8.85 -7.06
CA PHE A 61 4.88 -8.64 -6.54
C PHE A 61 4.23 -7.42 -7.20
N TRP A 62 4.92 -6.28 -7.15
CA TRP A 62 4.49 -5.00 -7.71
C TRP A 62 4.27 -5.05 -9.21
N LYS A 63 5.16 -5.72 -9.97
CA LYS A 63 4.94 -5.99 -11.40
C LYS A 63 3.62 -6.73 -11.66
N GLY A 64 3.21 -7.61 -10.76
CA GLY A 64 1.93 -8.29 -10.85
C GLY A 64 0.74 -7.35 -10.62
N MET A 65 0.87 -6.38 -9.72
CA MET A 65 -0.14 -5.33 -9.52
C MET A 65 -0.21 -4.40 -10.72
N GLU A 66 0.95 -3.94 -11.20
CA GLU A 66 1.07 -3.09 -12.39
C GLU A 66 0.35 -3.69 -13.59
N LYS A 67 0.57 -4.98 -13.85
CA LYS A 67 -0.12 -5.72 -14.92
C LYS A 67 -1.66 -5.74 -14.71
N ALA A 68 -2.12 -5.90 -13.48
CA ALA A 68 -3.55 -5.96 -13.17
C ALA A 68 -4.27 -4.61 -13.37
N PHE A 69 -3.54 -3.50 -13.18
CA PHE A 69 -4.07 -2.14 -13.28
C PHE A 69 -3.51 -1.34 -14.46
N CYS A 70 -2.94 -2.01 -15.47
CA CYS A 70 -2.36 -1.40 -16.67
C CYS A 70 -1.42 -0.21 -16.39
N SER A 71 -0.62 -0.27 -15.31
CA SER A 71 0.30 0.79 -14.89
C SER A 71 1.77 0.37 -15.08
N HIS A 72 2.67 1.35 -15.21
CA HIS A 72 4.06 1.13 -15.62
C HIS A 72 5.03 2.07 -14.86
N HIS A 73 5.16 1.89 -13.55
CA HIS A 73 6.08 2.66 -12.70
C HIS A 73 7.47 2.00 -12.60
N LEU A 74 7.56 0.67 -12.63
CA LEU A 74 8.83 -0.05 -12.47
C LEU A 74 9.58 -0.27 -13.79
N THR A 75 10.61 0.53 -14.02
CA THR A 75 11.59 0.33 -15.12
C THR A 75 12.78 -0.54 -14.69
N LYS A 76 13.72 -0.86 -15.58
CA LYS A 76 14.93 -1.63 -15.21
C LYS A 76 15.74 -0.97 -14.07
N SER A 77 15.74 0.35 -13.98
CA SER A 77 16.49 1.14 -12.98
C SER A 77 15.67 1.49 -11.75
N THR A 78 14.34 1.62 -11.85
CA THR A 78 13.47 1.99 -10.72
C THR A 78 13.30 0.83 -9.74
N LYS A 79 13.59 1.02 -8.46
CA LYS A 79 13.33 0.03 -7.40
C LYS A 79 11.95 0.27 -6.77
N PRO A 80 11.34 -0.74 -6.13
CA PRO A 80 10.05 -0.55 -5.43
C PRO A 80 10.06 0.59 -4.42
N ARG A 81 11.16 0.76 -3.68
CA ARG A 81 11.33 1.85 -2.70
C ARG A 81 11.31 3.25 -3.31
N ASP A 82 11.61 3.37 -4.60
CA ASP A 82 11.65 4.65 -5.31
C ASP A 82 10.26 5.01 -5.86
N VAL A 83 9.30 4.08 -5.83
CA VAL A 83 7.92 4.33 -6.26
C VAL A 83 7.09 4.71 -5.04
N PHE A 84 6.82 6.01 -4.95
CA PHE A 84 6.07 6.62 -3.84
C PHE A 84 4.80 5.84 -3.48
N TYR A 85 3.99 5.51 -4.48
CA TYR A 85 2.72 4.84 -4.28
C TYR A 85 2.83 3.46 -3.60
N TYR A 86 3.93 2.73 -3.84
CA TYR A 86 4.15 1.43 -3.20
C TYR A 86 4.52 1.60 -1.74
N GLN A 87 5.39 2.57 -1.45
CA GLN A 87 5.77 2.94 -0.09
C GLN A 87 4.54 3.38 0.70
N PHE A 88 3.66 4.18 0.09
CA PHE A 88 2.40 4.61 0.70
C PHE A 88 1.50 3.42 1.07
N ILE A 89 1.21 2.52 0.12
CA ILE A 89 0.40 1.31 0.43
C ILE A 89 1.05 0.52 1.56
N GLU A 90 2.31 0.14 1.39
CA GLU A 90 3.02 -0.73 2.32
C GLU A 90 3.07 -0.13 3.73
N ARG A 91 3.24 1.18 3.83
CA ARG A 91 3.21 1.92 5.09
C ARG A 91 1.84 1.87 5.76
N VAL A 92 0.78 2.22 5.04
CA VAL A 92 -0.60 2.17 5.57
C VAL A 92 -0.97 0.77 6.01
N LEU A 93 -0.57 -0.27 5.25
CA LEU A 93 -0.82 -1.66 5.64
C LEU A 93 -0.10 -2.04 6.95
N LEU A 94 1.13 -1.54 7.17
CA LEU A 94 1.90 -1.77 8.39
C LEU A 94 1.34 -0.98 9.58
N ASP A 95 1.02 0.30 9.41
CA ASP A 95 0.51 1.17 10.48
C ASP A 95 -0.84 0.69 11.02
N ASN A 96 -1.67 0.08 10.16
CA ASN A 96 -2.94 -0.54 10.58
C ASN A 96 -2.77 -2.00 11.06
N HIS A 97 -1.54 -2.51 11.14
CA HIS A 97 -1.23 -3.91 11.44
C HIS A 97 -1.99 -4.90 10.55
N TRP A 98 -2.28 -4.54 9.31
CA TRP A 98 -2.95 -5.46 8.36
C TRP A 98 -1.98 -6.46 7.76
N ILE A 99 -0.70 -6.09 7.69
CA ILE A 99 0.42 -6.97 7.37
C ILE A 99 1.47 -6.90 8.47
N ASP A 100 2.28 -7.95 8.57
CA ASP A 100 3.50 -7.99 9.36
C ASP A 100 4.66 -8.48 8.49
N LYS A 101 5.89 -8.19 8.91
CA LYS A 101 7.11 -8.62 8.24
C LYS A 101 8.01 -9.38 9.20
N ASP A 102 8.76 -10.33 8.67
CA ASP A 102 10.00 -10.79 9.28
C ASP A 102 11.21 -10.42 8.39
N GLU A 103 12.34 -11.10 8.57
CA GLU A 103 13.56 -10.85 7.80
C GLU A 103 13.40 -11.03 6.28
N GLN A 104 12.51 -11.92 5.82
CA GLN A 104 12.47 -12.31 4.40
C GLN A 104 11.08 -12.24 3.77
N ARG A 105 10.02 -12.11 4.56
CA ARG A 105 8.65 -12.28 4.10
C ARG A 105 7.71 -11.28 4.77
N VAL A 106 6.66 -10.93 4.03
CA VAL A 106 5.48 -10.23 4.53
C VAL A 106 4.29 -11.18 4.56
N TYR A 107 3.46 -11.04 5.59
CA TYR A 107 2.31 -11.87 5.89
C TYR A 107 1.08 -11.03 6.11
N ILE A 108 -0.10 -11.61 5.88
CA ILE A 108 -1.35 -10.98 6.32
C ILE A 108 -1.63 -11.34 7.78
N THR A 109 -2.02 -10.36 8.58
CA THR A 109 -2.40 -10.58 9.98
C THR A 109 -3.87 -10.96 10.12
N LYS A 110 -4.32 -11.24 11.35
CA LYS A 110 -5.76 -11.37 11.66
C LYS A 110 -6.52 -10.06 11.41
N ALA A 111 -5.90 -8.90 11.66
CA ALA A 111 -6.51 -7.60 11.41
C ALA A 111 -6.66 -7.33 9.91
N GLY A 112 -5.66 -7.65 9.10
CA GLY A 112 -5.77 -7.53 7.63
C GLY A 112 -6.85 -8.43 7.05
N ARG A 113 -6.98 -9.68 7.55
CA ARG A 113 -8.09 -10.56 7.16
C ARG A 113 -9.46 -10.03 7.60
N ARG A 114 -9.54 -9.33 8.74
CA ARG A 114 -10.77 -8.68 9.19
C ARG A 114 -11.13 -7.50 8.30
N PHE A 115 -10.16 -6.66 7.95
CA PHE A 115 -10.35 -5.56 7.01
C PHE A 115 -10.90 -6.06 5.67
N LEU A 116 -10.35 -7.14 5.11
CA LEU A 116 -10.85 -7.74 3.86
C LEU A 116 -12.32 -8.21 3.91
N ARG A 117 -12.89 -8.43 5.10
CA ARG A 117 -14.29 -8.84 5.31
C ARG A 117 -15.22 -7.67 5.63
N GLN A 118 -14.69 -6.46 5.82
CA GLN A 118 -15.51 -5.29 6.08
C GLN A 118 -16.33 -4.90 4.85
N PRO A 119 -17.48 -4.24 5.05
CA PRO A 119 -18.21 -3.58 3.97
C PRO A 119 -17.30 -2.60 3.23
N ARG A 120 -17.46 -2.53 1.91
CA ARG A 120 -16.64 -1.70 1.01
C ARG A 120 -16.53 -0.24 1.48
N LYS A 121 -17.64 0.37 1.90
CA LYS A 121 -17.68 1.74 2.45
C LYS A 121 -16.77 1.91 3.68
N GLN A 122 -16.70 0.91 4.56
CA GLN A 122 -15.81 0.96 5.73
C GLN A 122 -14.35 0.81 5.31
N GLN A 123 -14.07 -0.09 4.35
CA GLN A 123 -12.72 -0.22 3.79
C GLN A 123 -12.26 1.10 3.18
N TRP A 124 -13.14 1.76 2.43
CA TRP A 124 -12.85 3.05 1.82
C TRP A 124 -12.56 4.14 2.85
N ASN A 125 -13.44 4.30 3.85
CA ASN A 125 -13.28 5.28 4.91
C ASN A 125 -11.95 5.11 5.68
N ASN A 126 -11.52 3.87 5.91
CA ASN A 126 -10.23 3.61 6.57
C ASN A 126 -9.04 4.09 5.72
N ILE A 127 -9.11 3.96 4.40
CA ILE A 127 -8.06 4.44 3.49
C ILE A 127 -8.10 5.96 3.38
N LEU A 128 -9.29 6.56 3.26
CA LEU A 128 -9.47 8.00 3.10
C LEU A 128 -8.82 8.82 4.22
N GLN A 129 -8.82 8.32 5.46
CA GLN A 129 -8.17 8.99 6.60
C GLN A 129 -6.66 9.22 6.42
N TYR A 130 -6.00 8.43 5.55
CA TYR A 130 -4.58 8.60 5.22
C TYR A 130 -4.35 9.52 4.01
N ILE A 131 -5.43 9.88 3.30
CA ILE A 131 -5.41 10.76 2.13
C ILE A 131 -5.86 12.18 2.49
N TRP A 132 -6.89 12.29 3.34
CA TRP A 132 -7.49 13.53 3.84
C TRP A 132 -7.64 13.45 5.37
N PRO A 133 -6.54 13.65 6.13
CA PRO A 133 -6.55 13.74 7.59
C PRO A 133 -7.22 15.02 8.11
#